data_AF-J3N9N5-F1
#
_entry.id   AF-J3N9N5-F1
#
_cell.length_a   1.000
_cell.length_b   1.000
_cell.length_c   1.000
_cell.angle_alpha   90.00
_cell.angle_beta   90.00
_cell.angle_gamma   90.00
#
_symmetry.space_group_name_H-M   'P 1'
#
loop_
_entity.id
_entity.type
_entity.pdbx_description
1 polymer ?
#
loop_
_entity_poly.entity_id
_entity_poly.type
_entity_poly.pdbx_seq_one_letter_code
_entity_poly.pdbx_strand_id
1 'polypeptide(L)'
;MAVPFYVGPYFAVDMMLGSAALFAWETADKVEAEAGGPAVASGLICGDGIWMLPECVLAMSGVKPPICIKFLSRSVNARVDAFLRI
;
A
#
# COMPACT_ATOMS: atom_id res chain seq x y z
N MET A 1 13.22 3.37 3.70
CA MET A 1 12.05 2.64 4.25
C MET A 1 12.32 1.15 4.11
N ALA A 2 11.82 0.29 5.01
CA ALA A 2 11.97 -1.17 4.89
C ALA A 2 10.98 -1.71 3.83
N VAL A 3 11.12 -1.20 2.60
CA VAL A 3 10.15 -1.28 1.49
C VAL A 3 9.75 -2.72 1.11
N PRO A 4 10.63 -3.73 1.04
CA PRO A 4 10.27 -4.98 0.35
C PRO A 4 9.36 -5.91 1.16
N PHE A 5 9.18 -5.70 2.47
CA PHE A 5 8.23 -6.50 3.27
C PHE A 5 6.79 -5.97 3.21
N TYR A 6 6.61 -4.71 2.80
CA TYR A 6 5.30 -4.04 2.75
C TYR A 6 4.82 -3.88 1.30
N VAL A 7 5.73 -3.57 0.38
CA VAL A 7 5.40 -3.34 -1.03
C VAL A 7 5.42 -4.67 -1.77
N GLY A 8 4.21 -5.24 -1.93
CA GLY A 8 3.98 -6.47 -2.67
C GLY A 8 3.86 -6.25 -4.19
N PRO A 9 3.56 -7.32 -4.95
CA PRO A 9 3.41 -7.24 -6.41
C PRO A 9 2.25 -6.34 -6.85
N TYR A 10 1.33 -5.97 -5.95
CA TYR A 10 0.24 -5.05 -6.20
C TYR A 10 0.73 -3.68 -6.69
N PHE A 11 1.91 -3.22 -6.25
CA PHE A 11 2.51 -1.96 -6.69
C PHE A 11 2.76 -1.94 -8.21
N ALA A 12 3.24 -3.05 -8.78
CA ALA A 12 3.44 -3.16 -10.22
C ALA A 12 2.12 -3.14 -11.00
N VAL A 13 1.05 -3.71 -10.41
CA VAL A 13 -0.29 -3.69 -10.98
C VAL A 13 -0.85 -2.26 -10.98
N ASP A 14 -0.71 -1.53 -9.87
CA ASP A 14 -1.20 -0.16 -9.75
C ASP A 14 -0.48 0.79 -10.71
N MET A 15 0.85 0.66 -10.85
CA MET A 15 1.62 1.42 -11.85
C MET A 15 1.15 1.13 -13.29
N MET A 16 0.87 -0.14 -13.61
CA MET A 16 0.38 -0.53 -14.94
C MET A 16 -1.02 0.08 -15.20
N LEU A 17 -1.93 -0.01 -14.23
CA LEU A 17 -3.29 0.53 -14.34
C LEU A 17 -3.28 2.06 -14.42
N GLY A 18 -2.48 2.72 -13.57
CA GLY A 18 -2.32 4.18 -13.59
C GLY A 18 -1.77 4.68 -14.93
N SER A 19 -0.78 3.98 -15.49
CA SER A 19 -0.21 4.31 -16.79
C SER A 19 -1.20 4.08 -17.94
N ALA A 20 -1.97 2.99 -17.91
CA ALA A 20 -3.00 2.70 -18.90
C ALA A 20 -4.15 3.74 -18.85
N ALA A 21 -4.55 4.16 -17.65
CA ALA A 21 -5.56 5.19 -17.46
C ALA A 21 -5.11 6.55 -18.00
N LEU A 22 -3.87 6.95 -17.70
CA LEU A 22 -3.26 8.17 -18.26
C LEU A 22 -3.21 8.12 -19.79
N PHE A 23 -2.76 7.01 -20.35
CA PHE A 23 -2.69 6.83 -21.80
C PHE A 23 -4.07 6.94 -22.47
N ALA A 24 -5.10 6.30 -21.90
CA ALA A 24 -6.46 6.41 -22.41
C ALA A 24 -6.99 7.86 -22.31
N TRP A 25 -6.70 8.57 -21.21
CA TRP A 25 -7.14 9.95 -21.03
C TRP A 25 -6.44 10.91 -21.99
N GLU A 26 -5.13 10.79 -22.18
CA GLU A 26 -4.36 11.58 -23.15
C GLU A 26 -4.86 11.40 -24.59
N THR A 27 -5.39 10.22 -24.92
CA THR A 27 -5.99 9.97 -26.24
C THR A 27 -7.38 10.58 -26.43
N ALA A 28 -8.12 10.82 -25.33
CA ALA A 28 -9.47 11.38 -25.37
C ALA A 28 -9.46 12.92 -25.23
N ASP A 29 -8.77 13.45 -24.21
CA ASP A 29 -8.64 14.88 -23.95
C ASP A 29 -7.30 15.19 -23.27
N LYS A 30 -6.40 15.84 -24.02
CA LYS A 30 -5.05 16.17 -23.54
C LYS A 30 -5.02 17.27 -22.49
N VAL A 31 -5.96 18.21 -22.56
CA VAL A 31 -5.98 19.37 -21.65
C VAL A 31 -6.42 18.93 -20.26
N GLU A 32 -7.43 18.05 -20.20
CA GLU A 32 -7.88 17.47 -18.95
C GLU A 32 -6.86 16.47 -18.39
N ALA A 33 -6.21 15.69 -19.25
CA ALA A 33 -5.17 14.74 -18.85
C ALA A 33 -3.94 15.43 -18.20
N GLU A 34 -3.51 16.59 -18.70
CA GLU A 34 -2.42 17.35 -18.06
C GLU A 34 -2.82 17.91 -16.68
N ALA A 35 -4.10 18.28 -16.49
CA ALA A 35 -4.60 18.77 -15.22
C ALA A 35 -4.84 17.64 -14.19
N GLY A 36 -5.38 16.50 -14.63
CA GLY A 36 -5.71 15.34 -13.80
C GLY A 36 -4.56 14.33 -13.62
N GLY A 37 -3.56 14.36 -14.49
CA GLY A 37 -2.46 13.40 -14.51
C GLY A 37 -1.64 13.35 -13.21
N PRO A 38 -1.30 14.47 -12.56
CA PRO A 38 -0.64 14.47 -11.25
C PRO A 38 -1.47 13.79 -10.14
N ALA A 39 -2.80 13.88 -10.21
CA ALA A 39 -3.69 13.22 -9.25
C ALA A 39 -3.72 11.69 -9.48
N VAL A 40 -3.78 11.25 -10.74
CA VAL A 40 -3.69 9.82 -11.09
C VAL A 40 -2.32 9.25 -10.74
N ALA A 41 -1.23 9.98 -11.01
CA ALA A 41 0.12 9.55 -10.67
C ALA A 41 0.33 9.46 -9.14
N SER A 42 -0.15 10.43 -8.37
CA SER A 42 -0.04 10.38 -6.91
C SER A 42 -0.90 9.27 -6.28
N GLY A 43 -2.09 8.99 -6.82
CA GLY A 43 -2.99 7.96 -6.30
C GLY A 43 -2.66 6.53 -6.73
N LEU A 44 -2.47 6.30 -8.04
CA LEU A 44 -2.31 4.96 -8.64
C LEU A 44 -0.85 4.56 -8.90
N ILE A 45 0.08 5.50 -9.04
CA ILE A 45 1.48 5.17 -9.38
C ILE A 45 2.38 5.22 -8.13
N CYS A 46 2.17 6.21 -7.26
CA CYS A 46 3.00 6.45 -6.08
C CYS A 46 2.28 6.22 -4.75
N GLY A 47 0.98 5.97 -4.77
CA GLY A 47 0.16 5.69 -3.59
C GLY A 47 -0.10 4.20 -3.39
N ASP A 48 -0.88 3.85 -2.36
CA ASP A 48 -1.40 2.48 -2.14
C ASP A 48 -2.51 2.08 -3.14
N GLY A 49 -2.68 2.88 -4.20
CA GLY A 49 -3.51 2.57 -5.35
C GLY A 49 -4.96 2.33 -4.99
N ILE A 50 -5.54 1.32 -5.63
CA ILE A 50 -6.92 0.90 -5.40
C ILE A 50 -7.06 0.05 -4.11
N TRP A 51 -5.95 -0.38 -3.54
CA TRP A 51 -5.91 -1.30 -2.40
C TRP A 51 -6.13 -0.63 -1.06
N MET A 52 -5.91 0.69 -0.99
CA MET A 52 -6.17 1.46 0.23
C MET A 52 -7.64 1.41 0.67
N LEU A 53 -8.59 1.33 -0.27
CA LEU A 53 -10.01 1.26 0.04
C LEU A 53 -10.38 -0.05 0.76
N PRO A 54 -10.07 -1.24 0.22
CA PRO A 54 -10.21 -2.50 0.93
C PRO A 54 -9.53 -2.50 2.30
N GLU A 55 -8.30 -1.98 2.40
CA GLU A 55 -7.57 -1.90 3.67
C GLU A 55 -8.29 -1.02 4.70
N CYS A 56 -8.82 0.13 4.30
CA CYS A 56 -9.62 0.99 5.16
C CYS A 56 -10.90 0.28 5.64
N VAL A 57 -11.58 -0.46 4.75
CA VAL A 57 -12.77 -1.24 5.11
C VAL A 57 -12.43 -2.38 6.07
N LEU A 58 -11.32 -3.09 5.85
CA LEU A 58 -10.84 -4.14 6.74
C LEU A 58 -10.45 -3.59 8.12
N ALA A 59 -9.85 -2.41 8.15
CA ALA A 59 -9.52 -1.71 9.40
C ALA A 59 -10.79 -1.26 10.16
N MET A 60 -11.76 -0.67 9.47
CA MET A 60 -13.05 -0.25 10.07
C MET A 60 -13.88 -1.44 10.56
N SER A 61 -13.84 -2.57 9.85
CA SER A 61 -14.53 -3.80 10.25
C SER A 61 -13.83 -4.55 11.39
N GLY A 62 -12.70 -4.03 11.90
CA GLY A 62 -12.00 -4.58 13.06
C GLY A 62 -11.44 -5.98 12.81
N VAL A 63 -11.12 -6.30 11.55
CA VAL A 63 -10.55 -7.60 11.18
C VAL A 63 -9.22 -7.77 11.90
N LYS A 64 -9.08 -8.87 12.65
CA LYS A 64 -7.81 -9.23 13.29
C LYS A 64 -6.84 -9.74 12.23
N PRO A 65 -5.69 -9.08 12.03
CA PRO A 65 -4.72 -9.53 11.04
C PRO A 65 -4.14 -10.90 11.47
N PRO A 66 -3.85 -11.81 10.52
CA PRO A 66 -3.36 -13.16 10.82
C PRO A 66 -1.95 -13.16 11.43
N ILE A 67 -1.19 -12.08 11.23
CA ILE A 67 0.16 -11.88 11.79
C ILE A 67 0.20 -10.48 12.40
N CYS A 68 0.64 -10.37 13.65
CA CYS A 68 0.85 -9.09 14.32
C CYS A 68 2.34 -8.92 14.64
N ILE A 69 2.93 -7.81 14.20
CA ILE A 69 4.29 -7.43 14.56
C ILE A 69 4.20 -6.44 15.72
N LYS A 70 4.96 -6.67 16.80
CA LYS A 70 5.00 -5.77 17.95
C LYS A 70 6.44 -5.37 18.23
N PHE A 71 6.70 -4.07 18.31
CA PHE A 71 8.00 -3.56 18.73
C PHE A 71 8.09 -3.59 20.25
N LEU A 72 9.05 -4.34 20.78
CA LEU A 72 9.32 -4.47 22.21
C LEU A 72 10.70 -3.90 22.51
N SER A 73 10.90 -3.40 23.73
CA SER A 73 12.24 -3.07 24.20
C SER A 73 13.07 -4.34 24.37
N ARG A 74 14.39 -4.22 24.27
CA ARG A 74 15.31 -5.37 24.34
C ARG A 74 15.11 -6.22 25.60
N SER A 75 14.86 -5.58 26.74
CA SER A 75 14.59 -6.25 28.02
C SER A 75 13.26 -7.00 28.04
N VAL A 76 12.24 -6.51 27.35
CA VAL A 76 10.95 -7.18 27.23
C VAL A 76 11.03 -8.33 26.23
N ASN A 77 11.77 -8.17 25.12
CA ASN A 77 11.97 -9.25 24.15
C ASN A 77 12.64 -10.46 24.80
N ALA A 78 13.70 -10.25 25.59
CA ALA A 78 14.37 -11.34 26.32
C ALA A 78 13.43 -12.10 27.27
N ARG A 79 12.43 -11.42 27.86
CA ARG A 79 11.41 -12.07 28.69
C ARG A 79 10.43 -12.89 27.84
N VAL A 80 10.07 -12.40 26.66
CA VAL A 80 9.19 -13.11 25.72
C VAL A 80 9.89 -14.33 25.15
N ASP A 81 11.16 -14.22 24.75
CA ASP A 81 11.97 -15.33 24.24
C ASP A 81 12.08 -16.45 25.29
N ALA A 82 12.38 -16.08 26.54
CA ALA A 82 12.39 -17.01 27.67
C ALA A 82 11.02 -17.68 27.93
N PHE A 83 9.91 -16.95 27.76
CA PHE A 83 8.56 -17.51 27.91
C PHE A 83 8.20 -18.48 26.79
N LEU A 84 8.55 -18.14 25.55
CA LEU A 84 8.28 -18.95 24.37
C LEU A 84 9.25 -20.14 24.22
N ARG A 85 10.34 -20.18 25.01
CA ARG A 85 11.43 -21.16 24.93
C ARG A 85 12.11 -21.18 23.56
N ILE A 86 12.29 -20.00 22.99
CA ILE A 86 13.00 -19.76 21.73
C ILE A 86 14.31 -19.04 22.05
#